data_AF-A0A937KPY4-F1
#
_entry.id   AF-A0A937KPY4-F1
#
_cell.length_a   1.000
_cell.length_b   1.000
_cell.length_c   1.000
_cell.angle_alpha   90.00
_cell.angle_beta   90.00
_cell.angle_gamma   90.00
#
_symmetry.space_group_name_H-M   'P 1'
#
loop_
_entity.id
_entity.type
_entity.pdbx_description
1 polymer ?
#
loop_
_entity_poly.entity_id
_entity_poly.type
_entity_poly.pdbx_seq_one_letter_code
_entity_poly.pdbx_strand_id
1 'polypeptide(L)'
;MEMFWVVICDLTFIAAAYMINESNADMLLAGYNTMSKKEKESFDLKNYLIFFRKFFVNLTIYSSLIFLMFFVAFDEIIAFIAYLVSVLVPMPYMIYKGNKFKIKK
;
A
#
# COMPACT_ATOMS: atom_id res chain seq x y z
N MET A 1 -13.91 18.68 -6.41
CA MET A 1 -14.20 17.35 -7.04
C MET A 1 -13.11 16.35 -6.66
N GLU A 2 -11.89 16.81 -6.40
CA GLU A 2 -10.71 15.98 -6.11
C GLU A 2 -10.82 15.28 -4.76
N MET A 3 -11.47 15.90 -3.78
CA MET A 3 -11.71 15.29 -2.47
C MET A 3 -12.46 13.96 -2.55
N PHE A 4 -13.40 13.81 -3.50
CA PHE A 4 -14.11 12.56 -3.72
C PHE A 4 -13.16 11.43 -4.16
N TRP A 5 -12.22 11.75 -5.05
CA TRP A 5 -11.23 10.80 -5.54
C TRP A 5 -10.20 10.41 -4.47
N VAL A 6 -9.81 11.35 -3.60
CA VAL A 6 -8.97 11.06 -2.44
C VAL A 6 -9.63 10.04 -1.52
N VAL A 7 -10.92 10.24 -1.18
CA VAL A 7 -11.67 9.30 -0.32
C VAL A 7 -11.77 7.92 -0.95
N ILE A 8 -12.08 7.83 -2.25
CA ILE A 8 -12.11 6.53 -2.95
C ILE A 8 -10.75 5.85 -2.90
N CYS A 9 -9.68 6.60 -3.15
CA CYS A 9 -8.32 6.07 -3.12
C CYS A 9 -7.96 5.53 -1.73
N ASP A 10 -8.23 6.29 -0.68
CA ASP A 10 -8.01 5.87 0.71
C ASP A 10 -8.81 4.61 1.07
N LEU A 11 -10.08 4.52 0.62
CA LEU A 11 -10.90 3.32 0.81
C LEU A 11 -10.30 2.09 0.12
N THR A 12 -9.72 2.25 -1.07
CA THR A 12 -9.05 1.13 -1.76
C THR A 12 -7.77 0.67 -1.04
N PHE A 13 -7.00 1.59 -0.47
CA PHE A 13 -5.83 1.24 0.35
C PHE A 13 -6.21 0.48 1.63
N ILE A 14 -7.25 0.96 2.33
CA ILE A 14 -7.76 0.26 3.51
C ILE A 14 -8.34 -1.10 3.13
N ALA A 15 -9.10 -1.19 2.03
CA ALA A 15 -9.61 -2.46 1.53
C ALA A 15 -8.46 -3.45 1.23
N ALA A 16 -7.41 -3.00 0.54
CA ALA A 16 -6.22 -3.84 0.30
C ALA A 16 -5.58 -4.31 1.60
N ALA A 17 -5.43 -3.43 2.60
CA ALA A 17 -4.81 -3.74 3.89
C ALA A 17 -5.50 -4.85 4.69
N TYR A 18 -6.83 -4.98 4.54
CA TYR A 18 -7.65 -5.90 5.35
C TYR A 18 -8.24 -7.07 4.57
N MET A 19 -8.49 -6.94 3.26
CA MET A 19 -9.06 -8.01 2.46
C MET A 19 -8.04 -9.10 2.11
N ILE A 20 -6.75 -8.74 1.99
CA ILE A 20 -5.69 -9.69 1.64
C ILE A 20 -5.23 -10.45 2.88
N ASN A 21 -5.22 -11.78 2.79
CA ASN A 21 -4.83 -12.70 3.85
C ASN A 21 -4.19 -13.97 3.26
N GLU A 22 -3.78 -14.91 4.11
CA GLU A 22 -3.07 -16.13 3.68
C GLU A 22 -3.90 -17.02 2.73
N SER A 23 -5.23 -17.06 2.86
CA SER A 23 -6.08 -17.95 2.05
C SER A 23 -6.34 -17.41 0.64
N ASN A 24 -6.26 -16.09 0.44
CA ASN A 24 -6.50 -15.45 -0.85
C ASN A 24 -5.26 -14.75 -1.45
N ALA A 25 -4.12 -14.79 -0.75
CA ALA A 25 -2.85 -14.23 -1.23
C ALA A 25 -2.46 -14.75 -2.61
N ASP A 26 -2.72 -16.03 -2.89
CA ASP A 26 -2.43 -16.63 -4.19
C ASP A 26 -3.22 -16.00 -5.34
N MET A 27 -4.39 -15.41 -5.06
CA MET A 27 -5.23 -14.75 -6.07
C MET A 27 -4.98 -13.23 -6.10
N LEU A 28 -4.81 -12.61 -4.93
CA LEU A 28 -4.82 -11.15 -4.80
C LEU A 28 -3.43 -10.50 -4.76
N LEU A 29 -2.37 -11.26 -4.47
CA LEU A 29 -1.00 -10.75 -4.49
C LEU A 29 -0.29 -11.22 -5.75
N ALA A 30 -0.32 -10.41 -6.82
CA ALA A 30 0.28 -10.76 -8.11
C ALA A 30 1.75 -11.21 -8.01
N GLY A 31 2.54 -10.55 -7.14
CA GLY A 31 3.93 -10.93 -6.89
C GLY A 31 4.09 -12.30 -6.21
N TYR A 32 3.11 -12.74 -5.42
CA TYR A 32 3.08 -14.07 -4.81
C TYR A 32 2.45 -15.10 -5.75
N ASN A 33 1.35 -14.77 -6.42
CA ASN A 33 0.67 -15.60 -7.43
C ASN A 33 1.65 -16.15 -8.48
N THR A 34 2.52 -15.28 -8.99
CA THR A 34 3.50 -15.59 -10.06
C THR A 34 4.71 -16.38 -9.57
N MET A 35 4.89 -16.58 -8.26
CA MET A 35 5.98 -17.41 -7.73
C MET A 35 5.74 -18.89 -8.05
N SER A 36 6.84 -19.60 -8.32
CA SER A 36 6.85 -21.07 -8.35
C SER A 36 6.53 -21.65 -6.96
N LYS A 37 6.13 -22.92 -6.91
CA LYS A 37 5.87 -23.61 -5.62
C LYS A 37 7.06 -23.52 -4.66
N LYS A 38 8.28 -23.70 -5.17
CA LYS A 38 9.53 -23.63 -4.37
C LYS A 38 9.77 -22.23 -3.78
N GLU A 39 9.46 -21.18 -4.53
CA GLU A 39 9.58 -19.80 -4.06
C GLU A 39 8.49 -19.47 -3.03
N LYS A 40 7.26 -19.98 -3.22
CA LYS A 40 6.18 -19.82 -2.23
C LYS A 40 6.52 -20.50 -0.91
N GLU A 41 7.11 -21.69 -0.95
CA GLU A 41 7.56 -22.43 0.24
C GLU A 41 8.65 -21.69 1.03
N SER A 42 9.46 -20.85 0.37
CA SER A 42 10.47 -20.02 1.04
C SER A 42 10.01 -18.58 1.30
N PHE A 43 8.81 -18.20 0.89
CA PHE A 43 8.31 -16.84 1.11
C PHE A 43 7.70 -16.71 2.51
N ASP A 44 8.15 -15.72 3.27
CA ASP A 44 7.57 -15.40 4.57
C ASP A 44 6.25 -14.62 4.41
N LEU A 45 5.20 -15.32 3.98
CA LEU A 45 3.90 -14.73 3.66
C LEU A 45 3.27 -14.04 4.88
N LYS A 46 3.36 -14.67 6.06
CA LYS A 46 2.73 -14.16 7.28
C LYS A 46 3.31 -12.80 7.67
N ASN A 47 4.64 -12.67 7.72
CA ASN A 47 5.25 -11.38 8.06
C ASN A 47 5.12 -10.36 6.92
N TYR A 48 5.10 -10.81 5.66
CA TYR A 48 4.79 -9.93 4.53
C TYR A 48 3.40 -9.31 4.66
N LEU A 49 2.37 -10.09 5.01
CA LEU A 49 1.00 -9.59 5.18
C LEU A 49 0.89 -8.60 6.35
N ILE A 50 1.60 -8.85 7.46
CA ILE A 50 1.68 -7.89 8.58
C ILE A 50 2.31 -6.58 8.11
N PHE A 51 3.40 -6.64 7.34
CA PHE A 51 4.05 -5.48 6.76
C PHE A 51 3.12 -4.75 5.78
N PHE A 52 2.48 -5.48 4.85
CA PHE A 52 1.58 -4.96 3.84
C PHE A 52 0.42 -4.18 4.46
N ARG A 53 -0.23 -4.76 5.48
CA ARG A 53 -1.31 -4.09 6.22
C ARG A 53 -0.82 -2.80 6.87
N LYS A 54 0.30 -2.86 7.61
CA LYS A 54 0.87 -1.67 8.27
C LYS A 54 1.25 -0.60 7.26
N PHE A 55 1.80 -1.00 6.11
CA PHE A 55 2.18 -0.07 5.05
C PHE A 55 0.97 0.70 4.52
N PHE A 56 -0.09 0.02 4.08
CA PHE A 56 -1.26 0.70 3.51
C PHE A 56 -2.08 1.47 4.55
N VAL A 57 -2.21 0.99 5.78
CA VAL A 57 -2.86 1.76 6.86
C VAL A 57 -2.09 3.05 7.14
N ASN A 58 -0.76 2.97 7.26
CA ASN A 58 0.06 4.17 7.47
C ASN A 58 0.01 5.09 6.25
N LEU A 59 0.09 4.54 5.03
CA LEU A 59 -0.03 5.27 3.76
C LEU A 59 -1.25 6.17 3.77
N THR A 60 -2.43 5.58 4.00
CA THR A 60 -3.69 6.32 4.13
C THR A 60 -3.60 7.40 5.21
N ILE A 61 -3.17 7.07 6.43
CA ILE A 61 -3.15 8.05 7.54
C ILE A 61 -2.32 9.29 7.19
N TYR A 62 -1.06 9.13 6.76
CA TYR A 62 -0.24 10.31 6.50
C TYR A 62 -0.62 11.01 5.18
N SER A 63 -1.07 10.30 4.14
CA SER A 63 -1.50 10.95 2.90
C SER A 63 -2.74 11.79 3.11
N SER A 64 -3.73 11.31 3.88
CA SER A 64 -4.91 12.09 4.24
C SER A 64 -4.53 13.30 5.12
N LEU A 65 -3.62 13.14 6.08
CA LEU A 65 -3.15 14.27 6.91
C LEU A 65 -2.41 15.33 6.08
N ILE A 66 -1.58 14.92 5.12
CA ILE A 66 -0.90 15.83 4.19
C ILE A 66 -1.92 16.57 3.32
N PHE A 67 -2.90 15.84 2.77
CA PHE A 67 -3.99 16.45 2.00
C PHE A 67 -4.73 17.51 2.82
N LEU A 68 -5.18 17.17 4.03
CA LEU A 68 -5.91 18.10 4.91
C LEU A 68 -5.07 19.34 5.26
N MET A 69 -3.79 19.14 5.58
CA MET A 69 -2.87 20.25 5.88
C MET A 69 -2.72 21.21 4.69
N PHE A 70 -2.51 20.67 3.50
CA PHE A 70 -2.33 21.49 2.30
C PHE A 70 -3.65 22.10 1.82
N PHE A 71 -4.77 21.41 2.02
CA PHE A 71 -6.10 21.93 1.68
C PHE A 71 -6.46 23.15 2.54
N VAL A 72 -6.08 23.15 3.83
CA VAL A 72 -6.28 24.29 4.72
C VAL A 72 -5.30 25.43 4.44
N ALA A 73 -4.05 25.11 4.10
CA ALA A 73 -2.99 26.10 3.90
C ALA A 73 -2.98 26.74 2.51
N PHE A 74 -3.50 26.05 1.49
CA PHE A 74 -3.41 26.43 0.07
C PHE A 74 -4.75 26.24 -0.64
N ASP A 75 -4.77 25.59 -1.80
CA ASP A 75 -5.96 25.28 -2.59
C ASP A 75 -6.10 23.77 -2.86
N GLU A 76 -7.24 23.38 -3.44
CA GLU A 76 -7.59 21.98 -3.72
C GLU A 76 -6.58 21.29 -4.67
N ILE A 77 -6.02 22.02 -5.65
CA ILE A 77 -5.08 21.45 -6.63
C ILE A 77 -3.74 21.16 -5.95
N ILE A 78 -3.22 22.12 -5.20
CA ILE A 78 -1.97 21.97 -4.44
C ILE A 78 -2.08 20.83 -3.42
N ALA A 79 -3.22 20.73 -2.72
CA ALA A 79 -3.49 19.64 -1.78
C ALA A 79 -3.52 18.27 -2.47
N PHE A 80 -4.17 18.18 -3.63
CA PHE A 80 -4.23 16.95 -4.40
C PHE A 80 -2.85 16.51 -4.93
N ILE A 81 -2.03 17.46 -5.40
CA ILE A 81 -0.63 17.17 -5.81
C ILE A 81 0.18 16.66 -4.60
N ALA A 82 0.05 17.30 -3.44
CA ALA A 82 0.74 16.87 -2.23
C ALA A 82 0.32 15.44 -1.80
N TYR A 83 -0.98 15.13 -1.88
CA TYR A 83 -1.50 13.78 -1.68
C TYR A 83 -0.86 12.78 -2.64
N LEU A 84 -0.87 13.05 -3.95
CA LEU A 84 -0.29 12.16 -4.97
C LEU A 84 1.20 11.89 -4.72
N VAL A 85 1.99 12.92 -4.42
CA VAL A 85 3.41 12.77 -4.10
C VAL A 85 3.60 11.91 -2.85
N SER A 86 2.79 12.16 -1.80
CA SER A 86 2.84 11.37 -0.58
C SER A 86 2.50 9.90 -0.79
N VAL A 87 1.64 9.58 -1.76
CA VAL A 87 1.29 8.20 -2.10
C VAL A 87 2.37 7.52 -2.94
N LEU A 88 2.97 8.21 -3.90
CA LEU A 88 3.90 7.61 -4.87
C LEU A 88 5.32 7.39 -4.31
N VAL A 89 5.85 8.35 -3.55
CA VAL A 89 7.22 8.30 -3.00
C VAL A 89 7.49 7.05 -2.13
N PRO A 90 6.53 6.55 -1.32
CA PRO A 90 6.71 5.36 -0.49
C PRO A 90 6.61 4.02 -1.24
N MET A 91 6.10 4.00 -2.48
CA MET A 91 5.90 2.76 -3.24
C MET A 91 7.20 2.01 -3.56
N PRO A 92 8.30 2.67 -3.99
CA PRO A 92 9.61 2.01 -4.11
C PRO A 92 10.08 1.34 -2.82
N TYR A 93 9.86 1.96 -1.66
CA TYR A 93 10.20 1.38 -0.36
C TYR A 93 9.37 0.11 -0.08
N MET A 94 8.07 0.13 -0.39
CA MET A 94 7.20 -1.03 -0.24
C MET A 94 7.69 -2.23 -1.04
N ILE A 95 8.07 -2.01 -2.30
CA ILE A 95 8.61 -3.05 -3.18
C ILE A 95 9.95 -3.57 -2.64
N TYR A 96 10.86 -2.66 -2.26
CA TYR A 96 12.17 -3.04 -1.72
C TYR A 96 12.05 -3.90 -0.45
N LYS A 97 11.25 -3.47 0.52
CA LYS A 97 11.01 -4.23 1.76
C LYS A 97 10.23 -5.52 1.49
N GLY A 98 9.23 -5.48 0.61
CA GLY A 98 8.46 -6.64 0.18
C GLY A 98 9.33 -7.76 -0.39
N ASN A 99 10.34 -7.42 -1.18
CA ASN A 99 11.27 -8.39 -1.74
C ASN A 99 12.18 -9.06 -0.69
N LYS A 100 12.37 -8.45 0.50
CA LYS A 100 13.17 -9.06 1.58
C LYS A 100 12.46 -10.26 2.23
N PHE A 101 11.16 -10.42 2.03
CA PHE A 101 10.41 -11.60 2.49
C PHE A 101 10.57 -12.82 1.59
N LYS A 102 11.17 -12.66 0.40
CA LYS A 102 11.65 -13.78 -0.40
C LYS A 102 12.90 -14.33 0.29
N ILE A 103 12.75 -15.37 1.13
CA ILE A 103 13.90 -15.99 1.77
C ILE A 103 14.67 -16.70 0.66
N LYS A 104 15.89 -16.24 0.40
CA LYS A 104 16.83 -16.92 -0.49
C LYS A 104 17.37 -18.15 0.25
N LYS A 105 17.18 -19.34 -0.34
CA LYS A 105 18.11 -20.44 -0.15
C LYS A 105 19.26 -20.27 -1.15
#